data_AF-A0A392NWI7-F1
#
_entry.id   AF-A0A392NWI7-F1
#
_cell.length_a   1.000
_cell.length_b   1.000
_cell.length_c   1.000
_cell.angle_alpha   90.00
_cell.angle_beta   90.00
_cell.angle_gamma   90.00
#
_symmetry.space_group_name_H-M   'P 1'
#
loop_
_entity.id
_entity.type
_entity.pdbx_description
1 polymer ?
#
loop_
_entity_poly.entity_id
_entity_poly.type
_entity_poly.pdbx_seq_one_letter_code
_entity_poly.pdbx_strand_id
1 'polypeptide(L)'
;MPNPMYFMPEVGTIKINLLSPLDILQIVDTSARKYEFVNFPNVDRVSLFIIRHPDSHSNLYTLLKGLCNVKSLTLSPNTVEYLIHSMEDNLDNLSLLTFHNLSSLSLSVKMSENYRWNMLVNFLQSAPNLKDLAIK
;
A
#
# COMPACT_ATOMS: atom_id res chain seq x y z
N MET A 1 -34.23 -14.46 19.87
CA MET A 1 -32.92 -15.14 19.70
C MET A 1 -31.89 -14.05 19.44
N PRO A 2 -30.84 -13.88 20.26
CA PRO A 2 -29.80 -12.92 19.96
C PRO A 2 -28.93 -13.46 18.81
N ASN A 3 -28.64 -12.61 17.83
CA ASN A 3 -27.69 -12.88 16.76
C ASN A 3 -26.34 -13.30 17.37
N PRO A 4 -25.63 -14.31 16.83
CA PRO A 4 -24.25 -14.54 17.22
C PRO A 4 -23.45 -13.33 16.73
N MET A 5 -23.10 -12.43 17.66
CA MET A 5 -22.01 -11.48 17.43
C MET A 5 -20.76 -12.31 17.23
N TYR A 6 -20.31 -12.41 15.97
CA TYR A 6 -18.99 -12.89 15.66
C TYR A 6 -18.01 -11.91 16.31
N PHE A 7 -17.53 -12.25 17.50
CA PHE A 7 -16.33 -11.64 18.08
C PHE A 7 -15.17 -12.03 17.17
N MET A 8 -14.93 -11.24 16.13
CA MET A 8 -13.64 -11.28 15.46
C MET A 8 -12.63 -10.60 16.38
N PRO A 9 -11.53 -11.28 16.74
CA PRO A 9 -10.52 -10.68 17.61
C PRO A 9 -10.02 -9.39 16.97
N GLU A 10 -9.82 -8.35 17.79
CA GLU A 10 -9.12 -7.14 17.34
C GLU A 10 -7.81 -7.56 16.71
N VAL A 11 -7.74 -7.42 15.39
CA VAL A 11 -6.58 -7.84 14.63
C VAL A 11 -5.50 -6.77 14.85
N GLY A 12 -4.61 -7.04 15.81
CA GLY A 12 -3.51 -6.14 16.16
C GLY A 12 -2.64 -5.76 14.95
N THR A 13 -2.03 -4.58 15.01
CA THR A 13 -1.11 -4.10 13.97
C THR A 13 0.15 -4.97 13.93
N ILE A 14 0.44 -5.57 12.78
CA ILE A 14 1.71 -6.23 12.51
C ILE A 14 2.75 -5.17 12.19
N LYS A 15 3.83 -5.17 12.96
CA LYS A 15 5.03 -4.38 12.68
C LYS A 15 6.03 -5.22 11.92
N ILE A 16 6.32 -4.82 10.69
CA ILE A 16 7.33 -5.45 9.84
C ILE A 16 8.65 -4.68 10.05
N ASN A 17 9.63 -5.38 10.60
CA ASN A 17 10.95 -4.86 10.89
C ASN A 17 11.98 -5.70 10.13
N LEU A 18 12.53 -5.14 9.05
CA LEU A 18 13.55 -5.78 8.23
C LEU A 18 14.92 -5.25 8.68
N LEU A 19 15.64 -6.06 9.44
CA LEU A 19 16.97 -5.69 9.96
C LEU A 19 18.11 -6.05 8.98
N SER A 20 17.79 -6.74 7.89
CA SER A 20 18.73 -7.22 6.89
C SER A 20 18.39 -6.65 5.52
N PRO A 21 19.40 -6.34 4.68
CA PRO A 21 19.14 -5.94 3.30
C PRO A 21 18.46 -7.09 2.56
N LEU A 22 17.36 -6.79 1.87
CA LEU A 22 16.63 -7.71 1.01
C LEU A 22 16.53 -7.08 -0.37
N ASP A 23 16.84 -7.82 -1.41
CA ASP A 23 16.66 -7.33 -2.78
C ASP A 23 15.17 -7.37 -3.20
N ILE A 24 14.45 -8.38 -2.71
CA ILE A 24 13.07 -8.64 -3.09
C ILE A 24 12.25 -8.96 -1.84
N LEU A 25 11.13 -8.25 -1.68
CA LEU A 25 10.11 -8.56 -0.69
C LEU A 25 8.77 -8.80 -1.39
N GLN A 26 8.14 -9.93 -1.07
CA GLN A 26 6.77 -10.21 -1.47
C GLN A 26 5.93 -10.49 -0.24
N ILE A 27 4.82 -9.76 -0.10
CA ILE A 27 3.84 -9.97 0.97
C ILE A 27 2.53 -10.37 0.31
N VAL A 28 2.03 -11.53 0.69
CA VAL A 28 0.71 -12.02 0.33
C VAL A 28 -0.03 -12.29 1.62
N ASP A 29 -1.06 -11.49 1.90
CA ASP A 29 -1.85 -11.65 3.09
C ASP A 29 -3.33 -11.32 2.80
N THR A 30 -4.16 -12.34 2.92
CA THR A 30 -5.60 -12.23 2.72
C THR A 30 -6.35 -11.96 4.02
N SER A 31 -5.63 -11.78 5.13
CA SER A 31 -6.22 -11.48 6.41
C SER A 31 -6.43 -9.98 6.60
N ALA A 32 -7.39 -9.67 7.46
CA ALA A 32 -7.82 -8.33 7.83
C ALA A 32 -6.84 -7.60 8.77
N ARG A 33 -5.54 -7.64 8.51
CA ARG A 33 -4.49 -7.11 9.39
C ARG A 33 -4.08 -5.70 9.02
N LYS A 34 -3.55 -4.96 10.00
CA LYS A 34 -2.87 -3.67 9.80
C LYS A 34 -1.36 -3.91 9.69
N TYR A 35 -0.66 -3.21 8.81
CA TYR A 35 0.81 -3.35 8.61
C TYR A 35 1.58 -2.05 8.81
N GLU A 36 2.55 -2.04 9.70
CA GLU A 36 3.46 -0.91 9.88
C GLU A 36 4.88 -1.36 9.50
N PHE A 37 5.49 -0.75 8.49
CA PHE A 37 6.91 -0.93 8.21
C PHE A 37 7.71 0.01 9.11
N VAL A 38 8.49 -0.54 10.03
CA VAL A 38 9.25 0.24 11.03
C VAL A 38 10.66 0.53 10.54
N ASN A 39 11.44 -0.52 10.31
CA ASN A 39 12.73 -0.42 9.65
C ASN A 39 12.63 -1.17 8.33
N PHE A 40 12.62 -0.41 7.25
CA PHE A 40 12.54 -0.93 5.90
C PHE A 40 13.77 -0.41 5.16
N PRO A 41 14.86 -1.21 5.08
CA PRO A 41 16.06 -0.81 4.37
C PRO A 41 15.74 -0.65 2.88
N ASN A 42 16.70 -0.17 2.09
CA ASN A 42 16.52 -0.05 0.64
C ASN A 42 16.27 -1.44 0.03
N VAL A 43 14.99 -1.81 -0.09
CA VAL A 43 14.56 -3.00 -0.80
C VAL A 43 14.38 -2.63 -2.26
N ASP A 44 15.05 -3.34 -3.14
CA ASP A 44 15.02 -3.03 -4.56
C ASP A 44 13.63 -3.26 -5.16
N ARG A 45 12.96 -4.37 -4.80
CA ARG A 45 11.65 -4.73 -5.35
C ARG A 45 10.67 -5.14 -4.26
N VAL A 46 9.48 -4.55 -4.28
CA VAL A 46 8.38 -4.90 -3.37
C VAL A 46 7.13 -5.28 -4.16
N SER A 47 6.51 -6.39 -3.78
CA SER A 47 5.20 -6.83 -4.28
C SER A 47 4.23 -7.01 -3.13
N LEU A 48 3.12 -6.27 -3.16
CA LEU A 48 2.09 -6.32 -2.11
C LEU A 48 0.77 -6.85 -2.66
N PHE A 49 0.33 -7.96 -2.07
CA PHE A 49 -1.01 -8.53 -2.21
C PHE A 49 -1.65 -8.56 -0.82
N ILE A 50 -2.35 -7.49 -0.46
CA ILE A 50 -3.03 -7.36 0.83
C ILE A 50 -4.49 -6.95 0.61
N ILE A 51 -5.37 -7.38 1.51
CA ILE A 51 -6.81 -7.11 1.43
C ILE A 51 -7.21 -6.13 2.56
N ARG A 52 -8.06 -5.15 2.22
CA ARG A 52 -8.63 -4.20 3.17
C ARG A 52 -9.57 -4.88 4.17
N HIS A 53 -9.52 -4.46 5.43
CA HIS A 53 -10.63 -4.68 6.37
C HIS A 53 -11.59 -3.47 6.39
N PRO A 54 -12.92 -3.66 6.36
CA PRO A 54 -13.90 -2.57 6.36
C PRO A 54 -13.73 -1.60 7.54
N ASP A 55 -13.38 -2.13 8.72
CA ASP A 55 -13.29 -1.36 9.97
C ASP A 55 -11.89 -0.80 10.26
N SER A 56 -10.91 -0.97 9.37
CA SER A 56 -9.57 -0.41 9.62
C SER A 56 -9.53 1.06 9.22
N HIS A 57 -9.53 1.98 10.18
CA HIS A 57 -9.08 3.34 9.94
C HIS A 57 -7.60 3.30 9.52
N SER A 58 -7.34 3.98 8.40
CA SER A 58 -6.17 3.95 7.54
C SER A 58 -4.82 3.90 8.26
N ASN A 59 -3.99 2.90 7.94
CA ASN A 59 -2.54 2.93 8.18
C ASN A 59 -1.74 3.14 6.88
N LEU A 60 -2.45 3.45 5.79
CA LEU A 60 -1.91 3.62 4.45
C LEU A 60 -0.65 4.47 4.45
N TYR A 61 -0.69 5.61 5.14
CA TYR A 61 0.45 6.52 5.23
C TYR A 61 1.67 5.81 5.80
N THR A 62 1.52 5.04 6.88
CA THR A 62 2.60 4.29 7.51
C THR A 62 3.13 3.17 6.62
N LEU A 63 2.23 2.46 5.93
CA LEU A 63 2.61 1.45 4.94
C LEU A 63 3.42 2.09 3.80
N LEU A 64 2.89 3.12 3.17
CA LEU A 64 3.54 3.80 2.03
C LEU A 64 4.84 4.49 2.44
N LYS A 65 4.91 5.07 3.64
CA LYS A 65 6.11 5.71 4.17
C LYS A 65 7.29 4.75 4.27
N GLY A 66 7.06 3.51 4.68
CA GLY A 66 8.10 2.49 4.69
C GLY A 66 8.60 2.11 3.29
N LEU A 67 7.78 2.35 2.26
CA LEU A 67 8.08 2.01 0.87
C LEU A 67 8.69 3.16 0.08
N CYS A 68 8.86 4.36 0.65
CA CYS A 68 9.37 5.53 -0.08
C CYS A 68 10.75 5.32 -0.73
N ASN A 69 11.54 4.39 -0.22
CA ASN A 69 12.90 4.14 -0.70
C ASN A 69 13.03 2.99 -1.72
N VAL A 70 11.93 2.33 -2.08
CA VAL A 70 11.97 1.16 -2.99
C VAL A 70 12.19 1.58 -4.44
N LYS A 71 12.85 0.72 -5.24
CA LYS A 71 13.06 1.01 -6.67
C LYS A 71 11.91 0.52 -7.55
N SER A 72 11.30 -0.60 -7.20
CA SER A 72 10.18 -1.18 -7.92
C SER A 72 9.06 -1.57 -6.96
N LEU A 73 7.83 -1.15 -7.27
CA LEU A 73 6.64 -1.47 -6.50
C LEU A 73 5.57 -2.12 -7.40
N THR A 74 5.07 -3.27 -6.97
CA THR A 74 3.94 -3.95 -7.61
C THR A 74 2.79 -4.08 -6.62
N LEU A 75 1.61 -3.60 -7.00
CA LEU A 75 0.41 -3.63 -6.19
C LEU A 75 -0.69 -4.48 -6.86
N SER A 76 -1.24 -5.41 -6.09
CA SER A 76 -2.40 -6.21 -6.51
C SER A 76 -3.69 -5.39 -6.57
N PRO A 77 -4.75 -5.88 -7.24
CA PRO A 77 -6.03 -5.16 -7.30
C PRO A 77 -6.60 -4.86 -5.92
N ASN A 78 -6.55 -5.84 -5.02
CA ASN A 78 -7.06 -5.68 -3.65
C ASN A 78 -6.24 -4.65 -2.87
N THR A 79 -4.94 -4.63 -3.10
CA THR A 79 -4.05 -3.64 -2.47
C THR A 79 -4.34 -2.25 -2.99
N VAL A 80 -4.57 -2.09 -4.30
CA VAL A 80 -4.89 -0.80 -4.91
C VAL A 80 -6.24 -0.28 -4.42
N GLU A 81 -7.28 -1.12 -4.40
CA GLU A 81 -8.59 -0.77 -3.83
C GLU A 81 -8.48 -0.38 -2.34
N TYR A 82 -7.61 -1.08 -1.59
CA TYR A 82 -7.29 -0.70 -0.22
C TYR A 82 -6.69 0.71 -0.12
N LEU A 83 -5.74 1.05 -1.02
CA LEU A 83 -5.15 2.39 -1.03
C LEU A 83 -6.21 3.45 -1.34
N ILE A 84 -7.03 3.23 -2.38
CA ILE A 84 -8.05 4.19 -2.83
C ILE A 84 -9.02 4.54 -1.70
N HIS A 85 -9.63 3.54 -1.06
CA HIS A 85 -10.57 3.79 0.04
C HIS A 85 -9.90 4.49 1.23
N SER A 86 -8.61 4.22 1.46
CA SER A 86 -7.87 4.85 2.54
C SER A 86 -7.44 6.29 2.22
N MET A 87 -7.39 6.65 0.94
CA MET A 87 -7.07 7.99 0.46
C MET A 87 -8.28 8.94 0.54
N GLU A 88 -9.51 8.45 0.40
CA GLU A 88 -10.73 9.25 0.58
C GLU A 88 -10.76 9.94 1.95
N ASP A 89 -10.21 9.30 2.99
CA ASP A 89 -10.16 9.84 4.35
C ASP A 89 -8.93 10.73 4.63
N ASN A 90 -7.87 10.68 3.81
CA ASN A 90 -6.53 11.22 4.16
C ASN A 90 -5.69 11.70 2.95
N LEU A 91 -6.33 12.18 1.89
CA LEU A 91 -5.70 12.55 0.62
C LEU A 91 -4.49 13.49 0.79
N ASP A 92 -4.57 14.43 1.73
CA ASP A 92 -3.54 15.42 2.02
C ASP A 92 -2.21 14.78 2.46
N ASN A 93 -2.25 13.62 3.12
CA ASN A 93 -1.06 12.96 3.64
C ASN A 93 -0.23 12.28 2.55
N LEU A 94 -0.79 12.01 1.36
CA LEU A 94 0.01 11.45 0.26
C LEU A 94 1.00 12.45 -0.31
N SER A 95 0.62 13.73 -0.33
CA SER A 95 1.50 14.83 -0.77
C SER A 95 2.77 14.95 0.09
N LEU A 96 2.75 14.39 1.30
CA LEU A 96 3.88 14.34 2.22
C LEU A 96 4.84 13.17 1.95
N LEU A 97 4.45 12.22 1.08
CA LEU A 97 5.28 11.08 0.71
C LEU A 97 5.94 11.33 -0.63
N THR A 98 7.25 11.11 -0.68
CA THR A 98 8.02 11.17 -1.92
C THR A 98 8.81 9.89 -2.14
N PHE A 99 8.52 9.22 -3.25
CA PHE A 99 9.14 7.99 -3.72
C PHE A 99 10.32 8.30 -4.66
N HIS A 100 11.38 8.92 -4.13
CA HIS A 100 12.50 9.38 -4.94
C HIS A 100 13.27 8.26 -5.66
N ASN A 101 13.29 7.06 -5.08
CA ASN A 101 14.02 5.93 -5.66
C ASN A 101 13.17 5.09 -6.61
N LEU A 102 11.84 5.30 -6.59
CA LEU A 102 10.91 4.49 -7.34
C LEU A 102 11.06 4.79 -8.84
N SER A 103 11.55 3.79 -9.56
CA SER A 103 11.76 3.83 -11.01
C SER A 103 10.76 2.97 -11.76
N SER A 104 10.12 2.00 -11.10
CA SER A 104 9.13 1.11 -11.71
C SER A 104 7.90 0.93 -10.83
N LEU A 105 6.71 1.15 -11.39
CA LEU A 105 5.41 0.94 -10.75
C LEU A 105 4.55 0.01 -11.60
N SER A 106 4.03 -1.05 -10.98
CA SER A 106 3.02 -1.91 -11.59
C SER A 106 1.76 -1.96 -10.75
N LEU A 107 0.64 -1.60 -11.36
CA LEU A 107 -0.69 -1.65 -10.76
C LEU A 107 -1.54 -2.66 -11.53
N SER A 108 -2.18 -3.57 -10.83
CA SER A 108 -3.20 -4.44 -11.44
C SER A 108 -4.56 -3.92 -11.00
N VAL A 109 -5.17 -3.01 -11.75
CA VAL A 109 -6.44 -2.37 -11.38
C VAL A 109 -7.21 -1.92 -12.61
N LYS A 110 -8.52 -2.11 -12.59
CA LYS A 110 -9.41 -1.63 -13.64
C LYS A 110 -9.65 -0.12 -13.48
N MET A 111 -9.04 0.68 -14.34
CA MET A 111 -9.17 2.14 -14.36
C MET A 111 -10.48 2.64 -15.01
N SER A 112 -11.63 2.18 -14.51
CA SER A 112 -12.95 2.56 -15.03
C SER A 112 -13.55 3.84 -14.44
N GLU A 113 -13.07 4.27 -13.27
CA GLU A 113 -13.68 5.35 -12.49
C GLU A 113 -12.69 6.50 -12.26
N ASN A 114 -13.18 7.74 -12.29
CA ASN A 114 -12.32 8.94 -12.23
C ASN A 114 -11.49 9.03 -10.95
N TYR A 115 -12.01 8.58 -9.81
CA TYR A 115 -11.25 8.61 -8.56
C TYR A 115 -10.01 7.71 -8.61
N ARG A 116 -10.05 6.59 -9.37
CA ARG A 116 -8.89 5.72 -9.56
C ARG A 116 -7.78 6.42 -10.34
N TRP A 117 -8.17 7.21 -11.35
CA TRP A 117 -7.24 8.07 -12.09
C TRP A 117 -6.65 9.17 -11.23
N ASN A 118 -7.46 9.84 -10.41
CA ASN A 118 -6.97 10.88 -9.50
C ASN A 118 -5.96 10.31 -8.49
N MET A 119 -6.22 9.12 -7.94
CA MET A 119 -5.27 8.42 -7.08
C MET A 119 -3.95 8.16 -7.81
N LEU A 120 -4.02 7.64 -9.05
CA LEU A 120 -2.82 7.40 -9.86
C LEU A 120 -2.05 8.70 -10.07
N VAL A 121 -2.72 9.78 -10.47
CA VAL A 121 -2.07 11.09 -10.70
C VAL A 121 -1.35 11.57 -9.43
N ASN A 122 -2.00 11.48 -8.28
CA ASN A 122 -1.37 11.84 -6.99
C ASN A 122 -0.15 10.97 -6.71
N PHE A 123 -0.22 9.66 -6.95
CA PHE A 123 0.90 8.76 -6.77
C PHE A 123 2.07 9.09 -7.72
N LEU A 124 1.78 9.44 -8.98
CA LEU A 124 2.79 9.83 -9.96
C LEU A 124 3.48 11.15 -9.58
N GLN A 125 2.75 12.11 -9.01
CA GLN A 125 3.34 13.34 -8.48
C GLN A 125 4.32 13.08 -7.32
N SER A 126 4.02 12.07 -6.49
CA SER A 126 4.91 11.62 -5.43
C SER A 126 6.12 10.80 -5.92
N ALA A 127 6.19 10.42 -7.20
CA ALA A 127 7.25 9.56 -7.75
C ALA A 127 8.01 10.24 -8.91
N PRO A 128 8.83 11.28 -8.63
CA PRO A 128 9.42 12.14 -9.67
C PRO A 128 10.42 11.45 -10.59
N ASN A 129 10.98 10.30 -10.18
CA ASN A 129 11.99 9.55 -10.94
C ASN A 129 11.42 8.27 -11.57
N LEU A 130 10.09 8.14 -11.64
CA LEU A 130 9.44 6.98 -12.24
C LEU A 130 9.78 6.91 -13.74
N LYS A 131 10.22 5.74 -14.19
CA LYS A 131 10.60 5.47 -15.59
C LYS A 131 9.64 4.49 -16.25
N ASP A 132 9.19 3.49 -15.50
CA ASP A 132 8.33 2.42 -15.98
C ASP A 132 7.00 2.45 -15.22
N LEU A 133 5.90 2.56 -15.97
CA LEU A 133 4.54 2.45 -15.44
C LEU A 133 3.79 1.35 -16.20
N ALA A 134 3.27 0.36 -15.47
CA ALA A 134 2.42 -0.68 -16.02
C ALA A 134 1.08 -0.72 -15.29
N ILE A 135 -0.01 -0.58 -16.05
CA ILE A 135 -1.39 -0.71 -15.56
C ILE A 135 -2.01 -1.91 -16.26
N LYS A 136 -2.51 -2.88 -15.49
CA LYS A 136 -3.07 -4.15 -15.99
C LYS A 136 -4.50 -4.34 -15.52
#